data_AF-A0A1C8ZSC0-F1
#
_entry.id   AF-A0A1C8ZSC0-F1
#
_cell.length_a   1.000
_cell.length_b   1.000
_cell.length_c   1.000
_cell.angle_alpha   90.00
_cell.angle_beta   90.00
_cell.angle_gamma   90.00
#
_symmetry.space_group_name_H-M   'P 1'
#
loop_
_entity.id
_entity.type
_entity.pdbx_description
1 polymer ?
#
loop_
_entity_poly.entity_id
_entity_poly.type
_entity_poly.pdbx_seq_one_letter_code
_entity_poly.pdbx_strand_id
1 'polypeptide(L)' 'MVKIKIVREWYEILRRIAQNRKISISEIIIEIMTKEEECLNLPFVSSTSFKEINVSINNKYSKAEIEDKIRYFLFCR' A
#
# COMPACT_ATOMS: atom_id res chain seq x y z
N MET A 1 -8.26 -2.91 -13.33
CA MET A 1 -7.26 -3.51 -12.42
C MET A 1 -5.90 -2.95 -12.80
N VAL A 2 -5.16 -2.42 -11.82
CA VAL A 2 -3.83 -1.84 -12.02
C VAL A 2 -2.81 -2.78 -11.38
N LYS A 3 -1.76 -3.12 -12.12
CA LYS A 3 -0.64 -3.91 -11.60
C LYS A 3 0.44 -2.98 -11.07
N ILE A 4 0.72 -3.07 -9.77
CA ILE A 4 1.77 -2.27 -9.11
C ILE A 4 2.85 -3.18 -8.54
N LYS A 5 4.07 -2.64 -8.45
CA LYS A 5 5.20 -3.24 -7.74
C LYS A 5 5.38 -2.45 -6.44
N ILE A 6 5.36 -3.14 -5.31
CA ILE A 6 5.65 -2.52 -4.02
C ILE A 6 6.76 -3.29 -3.33
N VAL A 7 7.48 -2.64 -2.43
CA VAL A 7 8.49 -3.30 -1.60
C VAL A 7 7.85 -4.48 -0.85
N ARG A 8 8.51 -5.63 -0.85
CA ARG A 8 7.97 -6.88 -0.29
C ARG A 8 7.63 -6.75 1.19
N GLU A 9 8.46 -6.07 1.96
CA GLU A 9 8.23 -5.84 3.38
C GLU A 9 7.00 -4.96 3.61
N TRP A 10 6.79 -3.94 2.76
CA TRP A 10 5.59 -3.10 2.82
C TRP A 10 4.34 -3.94 2.50
N TYR A 11 4.43 -4.82 1.51
CA TYR A 11 3.37 -5.78 1.20
C TYR A 11 3.04 -6.69 2.40
N GLU A 12 4.03 -7.23 3.09
CA GLU A 12 3.78 -8.09 4.26
C GLU A 12 3.13 -7.32 5.42
N ILE A 13 3.51 -6.05 5.63
CA ILE A 13 2.84 -5.16 6.60
C ILE A 13 1.37 -4.97 6.21
N LEU A 14 1.11 -4.54 4.97
CA LEU A 14 -0.24 -4.34 4.47
C LEU A 14 -1.08 -5.62 4.51
N ARG A 15 -0.47 -6.77 4.18
CA ARG A 15 -1.10 -8.09 4.24
C ARG A 15 -1.51 -8.45 5.67
N ARG A 16 -0.65 -8.17 6.65
CA ARG A 16 -0.97 -8.43 8.06
C ARG A 16 -2.09 -7.52 8.58
N ILE A 17 -2.12 -6.25 8.16
CA ILE A 17 -3.21 -5.32 8.45
C ILE A 17 -4.52 -5.83 7.83
N ALA A 18 -4.48 -6.22 6.55
CA ALA A 18 -5.62 -6.78 5.83
C ALA A 18 -6.19 -8.02 6.52
N GLN A 19 -5.31 -8.95 6.95
CA GLN A 19 -5.69 -10.14 7.71
C GLN A 19 -6.36 -9.80 9.05
N ASN A 20 -5.79 -8.87 9.82
CA ASN A 20 -6.35 -8.44 11.10
C ASN A 20 -7.73 -7.79 10.94
N ARG A 21 -7.93 -7.05 9.84
CA ARG A 21 -9.21 -6.40 9.51
C ARG A 21 -10.17 -7.30 8.73
N LYS A 22 -9.76 -8.52 8.36
CA LYS A 22 -10.53 -9.47 7.53
C LYS A 22 -11.00 -8.89 6.18
N ILE A 23 -10.17 -8.04 5.58
CA ILE A 23 -10.42 -7.46 4.25
C ILE A 23 -9.30 -7.84 3.28
N SER A 24 -9.52 -7.61 1.99
CA SER A 24 -8.50 -7.87 0.97
C SER A 24 -7.40 -6.82 0.96
N ILE A 25 -6.23 -7.17 0.39
CA ILE A 25 -5.14 -6.21 0.17
C ILE A 25 -5.58 -5.03 -0.70
N SER A 26 -6.44 -5.31 -1.69
CA SER A 26 -6.98 -4.30 -2.60
C SER A 26 -7.85 -3.30 -1.85
N GLU A 27 -8.66 -3.75 -0.89
CA GLU A 27 -9.47 -2.86 -0.04
C GLU A 27 -8.61 -1.97 0.85
N ILE A 28 -7.56 -2.50 1.47
CA ILE A 28 -6.61 -1.68 2.24
C ILE A 28 -5.99 -0.60 1.37
N ILE A 29 -5.55 -0.93 0.16
CA ILE A 29 -4.93 0.05 -0.73
C ILE A 29 -5.96 1.10 -1.15
N ILE A 30 -7.22 0.70 -1.41
CA ILE A 30 -8.30 1.66 -1.68
C ILE A 30 -8.50 2.60 -0.48
N GLU A 31 -8.54 2.10 0.75
CA GLU A 31 -8.64 2.93 1.97
C GLU A 31 -7.47 3.92 2.08
N ILE A 32 -6.24 3.46 1.84
CA ILE A 32 -5.04 4.31 1.87
C ILE A 32 -5.15 5.44 0.83
N MET A 33 -5.73 5.16 -0.35
CA MET A 33 -5.90 6.14 -1.40
C MET A 33 -7.04 7.13 -1.15
N THR A 34 -8.05 6.75 -0.36
CA THR A 34 -9.22 7.59 -0.08
C THR A 34 -9.10 8.41 1.19
N LYS A 35 -8.28 7.99 2.15
CA LYS A 35 -8.06 8.74 3.39
C LYS A 35 -7.10 9.90 3.18
N GLU A 36 -7.50 11.06 3.70
CA GLU A 36 -6.61 12.21 3.84
C GLU A 36 -5.80 12.04 5.13
N GLU A 37 -4.47 12.14 5.01
CA GLU A 37 -3.52 12.32 6.12
C GLU A 37 -3.51 11.24 7.23
N GLU A 38 -3.59 9.96 6.87
CA GLU A 38 -3.40 8.83 7.81
C GLU A 38 -2.02 8.18 7.58
N CYS A 39 -1.22 8.03 8.65
CA CYS A 39 0.00 7.23 8.63
C CYS A 39 0.26 6.50 9.95
N LEU A 40 0.99 5.38 9.89
CA LEU A 40 1.28 4.48 11.01
C LEU A 40 2.60 4.79 11.73
N ASN A 41 3.43 5.67 11.17
CA ASN A 41 4.74 6.05 11.69
C ASN A 41 5.64 4.84 12.02
N LEU A 42 5.63 3.81 11.17
CA LEU A 42 6.51 2.66 11.31
C LEU A 42 7.96 3.05 11.01
N PRO A 43 8.95 2.34 11.55
CA PRO A 43 10.33 2.51 11.12
C PRO A 43 10.46 2.22 9.63
N PHE A 44 11.09 3.14 8.90
CA PHE A 44 11.28 2.99 7.46
C PHE A 44 12.13 1.77 7.12
N VAL A 45 11.68 1.00 6.13
CA VAL A 45 12.40 -0.18 5.62
C VAL A 45 12.63 0.01 4.13
N SER A 46 13.90 0.12 3.73
CA SER A 46 14.32 0.02 2.33
C SER A 46 14.64 -1.43 1.99
N SER A 47 14.16 -1.89 0.84
CA SER A 47 14.45 -3.23 0.32
C SER A 47 14.62 -3.19 -1.19
N THR A 48 15.43 -4.10 -1.71
CA THR A 48 15.59 -4.32 -3.16
C THR A 48 14.60 -5.34 -3.71
N SER A 49 13.80 -5.97 -2.83
CA SER A 49 12.82 -6.99 -3.21
C SER A 49 11.43 -6.38 -3.38
N PHE A 50 10.80 -6.67 -4.51
CA PHE A 50 9.47 -6.17 -4.86
C PHE A 50 8.47 -7.31 -5.00
N LYS A 51 7.21 -7.02 -4.64
CA LYS A 51 6.06 -7.88 -4.86
C LYS A 51 5.13 -7.21 -5.87
N GLU A 52 4.77 -7.95 -6.91
CA GLU A 52 3.71 -7.54 -7.84
C GLU A 52 2.34 -7.88 -7.25
N ILE A 53 1.45 -6.89 -7.23
CA ILE A 53 0.07 -7.06 -6.80
C ILE A 53 -0.90 -6.42 -7.80
N ASN A 54 -2.06 -7.06 -7.95
CA ASN A 54 -3.16 -6.53 -8.75
C ASN A 54 -4.13 -5.79 -7.83
N VAL A 55 -4.31 -4.50 -8.07
CA VAL A 55 -5.18 -3.65 -7.27
C VAL A 55 -6.39 -3.24 -8.12
N SER A 56 -7.59 -3.41 -7.56
CA SER A 56 -8.86 -3.02 -8.20
C SER A 56 -9.17 -1.55 -7.97
N ILE A 57 -8.22 -0.68 -8.28
CA ILE A 57 -8.42 0.77 -8.28
C ILE A 57 -8.82 1.21 -9.68
N ASN A 58 -9.87 2.04 -9.77
CA ASN A 58 -10.22 2.74 -11.02
C ASN A 58 -8.99 3.53 -11.47
N ASN A 59 -8.72 3.64 -12.77
CA ASN A 59 -7.52 4.25 -13.39
C ASN A 59 -7.28 5.76 -13.07
N LYS A 60 -7.87 6.28 -11.99
CA LYS A 60 -7.74 7.62 -11.45
C LYS A 60 -6.36 7.91 -10.86
N TYR A 61 -5.64 6.88 -10.39
CA TYR A 61 -4.34 7.02 -9.74
C TYR A 61 -3.24 6.34 -10.55
N SER A 62 -2.12 7.04 -10.69
CA SER A 62 -0.90 6.51 -11.29
C SER A 62 -0.23 5.50 -10.35
N LYS A 63 0.57 4.60 -10.92
CA LYS A 63 1.33 3.61 -10.11
C LYS A 63 2.23 4.29 -9.07
N ALA A 64 2.87 5.40 -9.45
CA ALA A 64 3.73 6.19 -8.58
C ALA A 64 2.93 6.83 -7.42
N GLU A 65 1.73 7.36 -7.70
CA GLU A 65 0.87 7.95 -6.65
C GLU A 65 0.43 6.90 -5.63
N ILE A 66 0.12 5.68 -6.09
CA ILE A 66 -0.24 4.57 -5.19
C ILE A 66 0.95 4.16 -4.32
N GLU A 67 2.14 4.05 -4.90
CA GLU A 67 3.36 3.72 -4.17
C GLU A 67 3.70 4.79 -3.12
N ASP A 68 3.61 6.06 -3.50
CA ASP A 68 3.87 7.21 -2.62
C ASP A 68 2.87 7.27 -1.45
N LYS A 69 1.58 7.08 -1.73
CA LYS A 69 0.56 7.00 -0.69
C LYS A 69 0.75 5.83 0.26
N ILE A 70 1.15 4.65 -0.24
CA ILE A 70 1.49 3.49 0.61
C ILE A 70 2.70 3.82 1.49
N ARG A 71 3.75 4.42 0.91
CA ARG A 71 4.94 4.82 1.64
C ARG A 71 4.60 5.82 2.75
N TYR A 72 3.82 6.85 2.43
CA TYR A 72 3.35 7.82 3.40
C TYR A 72 2.51 7.16 4.49
N PHE A 73 1.55 6.31 4.12
CA PHE A 73 0.72 5.60 5.09
C PHE A 73 1.54 4.74 6.05
N LEU A 74 2.60 4.06 5.58
CA LEU A 74 3.40 3.21 6.44
C LEU A 74 4.39 4.01 7.30
N PHE A 75 5.02 5.05 6.74
CA PHE A 75 6.23 5.67 7.32
C PHE A 75 6.13 7.18 7.56
N CYS A 76 5.02 7.81 7.21
CA CYS A 76 4.83 9.27 7.25
C CYS A 76 5.88 10.05 6.42
N ARG A 77 6.30 9.50 5.28
CA ARG A 77 7.39 10.02 4.41
C ARG A 77 7.14 9.78 2.93
#